data_AF-A0A955PVK7-F1
#
_entry.id   AF-A0A955PVK7-F1
#
_cell.length_a   1.000
_cell.length_b   1.000
_cell.length_c   1.000
_cell.angle_alpha   90.00
_cell.angle_beta   90.00
_cell.angle_gamma   90.00
#
_symmetry.space_group_name_H-M   'P 1'
#
loop_
_entity.id
_entity.type
_entity.pdbx_description
1 polymer ?
#
loop_
_entity_poly.entity_id
_entity_poly.type
_entity_poly.pdbx_seq_one_letter_code
_entity_poly.pdbx_strand_id
1 'polypeptide(L)' 'LSKYQESGIHNIMALRGDPPKGSTDVQIPEDGFQFASDLVRFIKQQFPEMGVGVAGF' A
#
# COMPACT_ATOMS: atom_id res chain seq x y z
N LEU A 1 -2.29 7.48 5.73
CA LEU A 1 -1.02 8.03 5.19
C LEU A 1 -0.69 9.39 5.80
N SER A 2 -1.62 10.35 5.87
CA SER A 2 -1.39 11.67 6.49
C SER A 2 -0.83 11.58 7.92
N LYS A 3 -1.41 10.72 8.78
CA LYS A 3 -0.88 10.47 10.13
C LYS A 3 0.59 10.04 10.15
N TYR A 4 1.03 9.24 9.18
CA TYR A 4 2.44 8.82 9.08
C TYR A 4 3.33 9.99 8.69
N GLN A 5 2.91 10.79 7.70
CA GLN A 5 3.63 12.01 7.31
C GLN A 5 3.75 13.00 8.47
N GLU A 6 2.65 13.26 9.18
CA GLU A 6 2.60 14.13 10.37
C GLU A 6 3.50 13.62 11.51
N SER A 7 3.72 12.31 11.58
CA SER A 7 4.63 11.67 12.53
C SER A 7 6.09 11.64 12.04
N GLY A 8 6.42 12.26 10.89
CA GLY A 8 7.76 12.28 10.31
C GLY A 8 8.17 10.98 9.60
N ILE A 9 7.21 10.10 9.26
CA ILE A 9 7.46 8.89 8.50
C ILE A 9 7.28 9.20 7.01
N HIS A 10 8.39 9.17 6.29
CA HIS A 10 8.44 9.54 4.87
C HIS A 10 8.62 8.36 3.92
N ASN A 11 8.75 7.13 4.45
CA ASN A 11 8.97 5.93 3.64
C ASN A 11 7.93 4.85 3.98
N ILE A 12 7.30 4.29 2.95
CA ILE A 12 6.25 3.27 3.09
C ILE A 12 6.61 2.04 2.24
N MET A 13 6.43 0.84 2.80
CA MET A 13 6.47 -0.40 2.04
C MET A 13 5.06 -0.71 1.53
N ALA A 14 4.85 -0.63 0.22
CA ALA A 14 3.57 -0.93 -0.42
C ALA A 14 3.50 -2.40 -0.80
N LEU A 15 2.58 -3.13 -0.16
CA LEU A 15 2.32 -4.55 -0.40
C LEU A 15 0.83 -4.75 -0.72
N ARG A 16 0.51 -5.76 -1.52
CA ARG A 16 -0.88 -6.20 -1.71
C ARG A 16 -1.46 -6.74 -0.40
N GLY A 17 -0.62 -7.40 0.39
CA GLY A 17 -1.01 -8.16 1.56
C GLY A 17 -1.41 -9.59 1.24
N ASP A 18 -1.63 -10.34 2.31
CA ASP A 18 -2.05 -11.73 2.29
C ASP A 18 -3.55 -11.86 2.54
N PRO A 19 -4.20 -12.91 2.01
CA PRO A 19 -5.57 -13.21 2.37
C PRO A 19 -5.70 -13.49 3.88
N PRO A 20 -6.91 -13.30 4.46
CA PRO A 20 -7.16 -13.64 5.85
C PRO A 20 -6.74 -15.07 6.18
N LYS A 21 -6.26 -15.28 7.41
CA LYS A 21 -5.77 -16.59 7.87
C LYS A 21 -6.82 -17.68 7.64
N GLY A 22 -6.44 -18.73 6.89
CA GLY A 22 -7.32 -19.86 6.57
C GLY A 22 -8.10 -19.71 5.25
N SER A 23 -7.97 -18.58 4.56
CA SER A 23 -8.48 -18.38 3.19
C SER A 23 -7.34 -18.50 2.18
N THR A 24 -7.61 -19.14 1.05
CA THR A 24 -6.74 -19.10 -0.14
C THR A 24 -7.14 -17.96 -1.09
N ASP A 25 -8.35 -17.45 -0.94
CA ASP A 25 -8.90 -16.43 -1.83
C ASP A 25 -8.50 -15.04 -1.35
N VAL A 26 -7.90 -14.28 -2.27
CA VAL A 26 -7.62 -12.86 -2.10
C VAL A 26 -8.94 -12.11 -2.34
N GLN A 27 -9.58 -11.68 -1.26
CA GLN A 27 -10.73 -10.79 -1.35
C GLN A 27 -10.25 -9.35 -1.41
N ILE A 28 -10.49 -8.69 -2.53
CA ILE A 28 -10.19 -7.27 -2.71
C ILE A 28 -11.34 -6.49 -2.04
N PRO A 29 -11.06 -5.60 -1.08
CA PRO A 29 -12.09 -4.74 -0.51
C PRO A 29 -12.75 -3.88 -1.59
N GLU A 30 -14.02 -3.53 -1.41
CA GLU A 30 -14.78 -2.69 -2.37
C GLU A 30 -14.06 -1.37 -2.69
N ASP A 31 -13.47 -0.74 -1.67
CA ASP A 31 -12.64 0.47 -1.78
C ASP A 31 -11.12 0.17 -1.73
N GLY A 32 -10.73 -1.07 -2.04
CA GLY A 32 -9.37 -1.57 -1.94
C GLY A 32 -8.59 -1.51 -3.25
N PHE A 33 -7.26 -1.63 -3.15
CA PHE A 33 -6.40 -1.80 -4.32
C PHE A 33 -6.20 -3.27 -4.63
N GLN A 34 -6.49 -3.67 -5.88
CA GLN A 34 -6.25 -5.03 -6.35
C GLN A 34 -4.76 -5.36 -6.45
N PHE A 35 -3.95 -4.39 -6.90
CA PHE A 35 -2.51 -4.55 -7.08
C PHE A 35 -1.72 -3.57 -6.22
N ALA A 36 -0.54 -3.99 -5.75
CA ALA A 36 0.37 -3.11 -5.02
C ALA A 36 0.78 -1.88 -5.86
N SER A 37 0.85 -2.02 -7.18
CA SER A 37 1.14 -0.92 -8.11
C SER A 37 0.09 0.20 -8.06
N ASP A 38 -1.18 -0.12 -7.79
CA ASP A 38 -2.23 0.88 -7.68
C ASP A 38 -2.10 1.67 -6.39
N LEU A 39 -1.74 0.99 -5.30
CA LEU A 39 -1.39 1.64 -4.04
C LEU A 39 -0.16 2.56 -4.21
N VAL A 40 0.88 2.11 -4.93
CA VAL A 40 2.05 2.95 -5.25
C VAL A 40 1.62 4.21 -6.01
N ARG A 41 0.80 4.06 -7.05
CA ARG A 41 0.31 5.19 -7.85
C ARG A 41 -0.48 6.17 -6.99
N PHE A 42 -1.38 5.66 -6.15
CA PHE A 42 -2.17 6.47 -5.22
C PHE A 42 -1.27 7.26 -4.25
N ILE A 43 -0.31 6.59 -3.61
CA ILE A 43 0.64 7.24 -2.69
C ILE A 43 1.41 8.35 -3.42
N LYS A 44 1.92 8.10 -4.62
CA LYS A 44 2.67 9.10 -5.38
C LYS A 44 1.84 10.28 -5.88
N GLN A 45 0.55 10.09 -6.13
CA GLN A 45 -0.35 11.18 -6.48
C GLN A 45 -0.70 12.07 -5.28
N GLN A 46 -0.92 11.48 -4.11
CA GLN A 46 -1.39 12.20 -2.92
C GLN A 46 -0.23 12.71 -2.05
N PHE A 47 0.91 12.01 -2.05
CA PHE A 47 2.08 12.26 -1.20
C PHE A 47 3.36 12.12 -2.05
N PRO A 48 3.62 13.04 -3.00
CA PRO A 48 4.70 12.91 -3.98
C PRO A 48 6.10 12.73 -3.35
N GLU A 49 6.30 13.37 -2.19
CA GLU A 49 7.54 13.34 -1.40
C GLU A 49 7.78 12.00 -0.68
N MET A 50 6.77 11.14 -0.51
CA MET A 50 6.96 9.85 0.18
C MET A 50 7.80 8.89 -0.68
N GLY A 51 8.82 8.30 -0.07
CA GLY A 51 9.50 7.13 -0.62
C GLY A 51 8.60 5.90 -0.55
N VAL A 52 8.61 5.08 -1.60
CA VAL A 52 7.79 3.86 -1.68
C VAL A 52 8.64 2.68 -2.08
N GLY A 53 8.72 1.68 -1.21
CA GLY A 53 9.31 0.37 -1.48
C GLY A 53 8.24 -0.64 -1.92
N VAL A 54 8.64 -1.62 -2.73
CA VAL A 54 7.80 -2.75 -3.14
C VAL A 54 8.58 -4.06 -2.95
N ALA A 55 7.88 -5.17 -2.75
CA ALA A 55 8.51 -6.48 -2.74
C ALA A 55 8.96 -6.89 -4.15
N GLY A 56 10.18 -7.43 -4.27
CA GLY A 56 10.68 -8.10 -5.46
C GLY A 56 10.90 -9.59 -5.17
N PHE A 57 10.55 -10.44 -6.12
CA PHE A 57 10.71 -11.91 -6.07
C PHE A 57 11.37 -12.39 -7.36
#